data_AF-A0A4P7LAA9-F1
#
_entry.id   AF-A0A4P7LAA9-F1
#
_cell.length_a   1.000
_cell.length_b   1.000
_cell.length_c   1.000
_cell.angle_alpha   90.00
_cell.angle_beta   90.00
_cell.angle_gamma   90.00
#
_symmetry.space_group_name_H-M   'P 1'
#
loop_
_entity.id
_entity.type
_entity.pdbx_description
1 polymer ?
#
loop_
_entity_poly.entity_id
_entity_poly.type
_entity_poly.pdbx_seq_one_letter_code
_entity_poly.pdbx_strand_id
1 'polypeptide(L)'
;MYIIFNISTSCNVFFVFCFFDNCVREKDFNLKNLITCAIVISISMLFSFFISKLVPQFLYDDLINRANLTSEFLKKTLWFFHQPLMNSIANYNINPSFFYKIISIIIVIIGLYSIYNKKHGGKKLLLTLLLAVSSYVPNLVVEESWAAYRSLVSLELIMTSVFIIGIFYISDKFKINHVTYPTIIILVMFFSFKNILKGFVIPQILEFRLLYNEIAKNVPQDFSGNLLFNVKNSENKTFSDISDNTLIGYDEFGQTSMIIPFATPGMAEEIKSERKMSYKYAGSITNTENIKCDENCIIIDVTKIIEQNKSLK
;
A
#
# COMPACT_ATOMS: atom_id res chain seq x y z
N MET A 1 -1.46 -17.11 3.72
CA MET A 1 -0.61 -15.90 3.55
C MET A 1 -1.31 -14.59 3.97
N TYR A 2 -2.57 -14.35 3.58
CA TYR A 2 -3.34 -13.13 3.90
C TYR A 2 -3.56 -12.84 5.41
N ILE A 3 -3.75 -13.88 6.23
CA ILE A 3 -3.97 -13.76 7.69
C ILE A 3 -2.71 -13.24 8.41
N ILE A 4 -1.54 -13.65 7.94
CA ILE A 4 -0.25 -13.41 8.57
C ILE A 4 0.20 -11.95 8.38
N PHE A 5 0.02 -11.40 7.18
CA PHE A 5 0.35 -9.99 6.90
C PHE A 5 -0.64 -9.01 7.55
N ASN A 6 -1.90 -9.41 7.76
CA ASN A 6 -2.84 -8.60 8.52
C ASN A 6 -2.45 -8.48 10.01
N ILE A 7 -1.79 -9.49 10.58
CA ILE A 7 -1.32 -9.44 11.96
C ILE A 7 -0.19 -8.40 12.11
N SER A 8 0.77 -8.36 11.18
CA SER A 8 1.87 -7.38 11.24
C SER A 8 1.38 -5.93 11.07
N THR A 9 0.44 -5.68 10.15
CA THR A 9 -0.19 -4.36 10.00
C THR A 9 -0.96 -3.96 11.26
N SER A 10 -1.72 -4.88 11.87
CA SER A 10 -2.45 -4.62 13.12
C SER A 10 -1.52 -4.28 14.28
N CYS A 11 -0.37 -4.95 14.38
CA CYS A 11 0.65 -4.66 15.39
C CYS A 11 1.31 -3.29 15.18
N ASN A 12 1.51 -2.86 13.94
CA ASN A 12 2.11 -1.54 13.66
C ASN A 12 1.14 -0.39 14.00
N VAL A 13 -0.18 -0.60 13.94
CA VAL A 13 -1.17 0.42 14.35
C VAL A 13 -1.08 0.72 15.85
N PHE A 14 -0.54 -0.18 16.68
CA PHE A 14 -0.27 0.13 18.10
C PHE A 14 0.73 1.27 18.29
N PHE A 15 1.64 1.53 17.34
CA PHE A 15 2.51 2.71 17.41
C PHE A 15 1.71 4.02 17.35
N VAL A 16 0.59 4.04 16.63
CA VAL A 16 -0.30 5.20 16.53
C VAL A 16 -0.94 5.50 17.88
N PHE A 17 -1.43 4.48 18.59
CA PHE A 17 -1.97 4.65 19.95
C PHE A 17 -0.90 5.11 20.94
N CYS A 18 0.31 4.54 20.86
CA CYS A 18 1.45 4.96 21.66
C CYS A 18 1.81 6.44 21.40
N PHE A 19 1.78 6.87 20.13
CA PHE A 19 1.97 8.26 19.72
C PHE A 19 0.90 9.18 20.34
N PHE A 20 -0.38 8.84 20.26
CA PHE A 20 -1.43 9.67 20.84
C PHE A 20 -1.32 9.81 22.36
N ASP A 21 -1.07 8.71 23.08
CA ASP A 21 -1.02 8.76 24.56
C ASP A 21 0.23 9.47 25.10
N ASN A 22 1.38 9.32 24.43
CA ASN A 22 2.66 9.84 24.94
C ASN A 22 3.12 11.15 24.29
N CYS A 23 2.82 11.39 23.01
CA CYS A 23 3.29 12.56 22.27
C CYS A 23 2.23 13.67 22.17
N VAL A 24 0.94 13.31 22.03
CA VAL A 24 -0.13 14.30 21.79
C VAL A 24 -0.74 14.82 23.08
N ARG A 25 -1.02 13.93 24.05
CA ARG A 25 -1.64 14.31 25.34
C ARG A 25 -0.72 15.17 26.22
N GLU A 26 -1.35 16.00 27.05
CA GLU A 26 -0.71 16.81 28.10
C GLU A 26 -0.37 15.99 29.37
N LYS A 27 0.06 14.75 29.19
CA LYS A 27 0.59 13.94 30.29
C LYS A 27 2.09 14.19 30.46
N ASP A 28 2.56 13.98 31.68
CA ASP A 28 3.98 13.87 31.97
C ASP A 28 4.58 12.65 31.28
N PHE A 29 5.82 12.80 30.83
CA PHE A 29 6.53 11.75 30.13
C PHE A 29 6.88 10.61 31.11
N ASN A 30 6.21 9.47 30.99
CA ASN A 30 6.45 8.30 31.82
C ASN A 30 7.29 7.26 31.06
N LEU A 31 8.57 7.18 31.39
CA LEU A 31 9.51 6.25 30.76
C LEU A 31 9.10 4.78 30.95
N LYS A 32 8.48 4.43 32.08
CA LYS A 32 8.04 3.05 32.36
C LYS A 32 6.97 2.61 31.36
N ASN A 33 5.98 3.46 31.09
CA ASN A 33 4.93 3.16 30.11
C ASN A 33 5.51 3.01 28.70
N LEU A 34 6.47 3.85 28.35
CA LEU A 34 7.15 3.80 27.06
C LEU A 34 7.94 2.51 26.87
N ILE A 35 8.67 2.08 27.90
CA ILE A 35 9.38 0.79 27.91
C ILE A 35 8.38 -0.35 27.77
N THR A 36 7.27 -0.33 28.51
CA THR A 36 6.21 -1.34 28.37
C THR A 36 5.66 -1.38 26.94
N CYS A 37 5.35 -0.24 26.33
CA CYS A 37 4.89 -0.17 24.95
C CYS A 37 5.95 -0.72 23.98
N ALA A 38 7.22 -0.35 24.15
CA ALA A 38 8.31 -0.83 23.31
C ALA A 38 8.48 -2.36 23.42
N ILE A 39 8.39 -2.93 24.63
CA ILE A 39 8.46 -4.37 24.87
C ILE A 39 7.28 -5.07 24.20
N VAL A 40 6.05 -4.60 24.42
CA VAL A 40 4.84 -5.20 23.84
C VAL A 40 4.91 -5.19 22.32
N ILE A 41 5.31 -4.08 21.71
CA ILE A 41 5.43 -3.97 20.26
C ILE A 41 6.56 -4.86 19.73
N SER A 42 7.72 -4.91 20.40
CA SER A 42 8.84 -5.77 19.99
C SER A 42 8.48 -7.25 20.04
N ILE A 43 7.81 -7.69 21.12
CA ILE A 43 7.32 -9.07 21.24
C ILE A 43 6.29 -9.36 20.16
N SER A 44 5.37 -8.43 19.88
CA SER A 44 4.34 -8.59 18.86
C SER A 44 4.93 -8.70 17.45
N MET A 45 5.95 -7.89 17.14
CA MET A 45 6.69 -7.96 15.89
C MET A 45 7.45 -9.27 15.74
N LEU A 46 8.16 -9.70 16.79
CA LEU A 46 8.87 -10.99 16.79
C LEU A 46 7.90 -12.14 16.60
N PHE A 47 6.79 -12.14 17.33
CA PHE A 47 5.75 -13.16 17.18
C PHE A 47 5.14 -13.15 15.78
N SER A 48 4.85 -11.98 15.23
CA SER A 48 4.35 -11.85 13.86
C SER A 48 5.37 -12.37 12.82
N PHE A 49 6.67 -12.13 13.03
CA PHE A 49 7.73 -12.65 12.17
C PHE A 49 7.87 -14.18 12.27
N PHE A 50 7.80 -14.72 13.49
CA PHE A 50 7.83 -16.17 13.71
C PHE A 50 6.64 -16.85 13.03
N ILE A 51 5.43 -16.32 13.23
CA ILE A 51 4.23 -16.84 12.56
C ILE A 51 4.35 -16.69 11.04
N SER A 52 4.90 -15.58 10.55
CA SER A 52 5.01 -15.35 9.11
C SER A 52 6.01 -16.22 8.38
N LYS A 53 7.03 -16.70 9.08
CA LYS A 53 8.07 -17.56 8.51
C LYS A 53 7.82 -19.04 8.79
N LEU A 54 7.49 -19.39 10.03
CA LEU A 54 7.34 -20.79 10.44
C LEU A 54 6.04 -21.41 9.92
N VAL A 55 4.90 -20.71 10.02
CA VAL A 55 3.61 -21.32 9.64
C VAL A 55 3.56 -21.68 8.16
N PRO A 56 4.00 -20.83 7.22
CA PRO A 56 4.02 -21.21 5.82
C PRO A 56 5.01 -22.35 5.52
N GLN A 57 6.18 -22.33 6.16
CA GLN A 57 7.17 -23.41 6.01
C GLN A 57 6.62 -24.76 6.50
N PHE A 58 5.88 -24.78 7.62
CA PHE A 58 5.27 -26.01 8.15
C PHE A 58 4.07 -26.51 7.35
N LEU A 59 3.30 -25.61 6.72
CA LEU A 59 2.05 -25.99 6.04
C LEU A 59 2.22 -26.26 4.55
N TYR A 60 3.20 -25.61 3.90
CA TYR A 60 3.31 -25.63 2.44
C TYR A 60 4.64 -26.17 1.93
N ASP A 61 5.60 -26.52 2.82
CA ASP A 61 6.99 -26.94 2.48
C ASP A 61 7.74 -26.01 1.51
N ASP A 62 7.16 -24.84 1.21
CA ASP A 62 7.69 -23.86 0.30
C ASP A 62 8.57 -22.87 1.06
N LEU A 63 9.85 -22.81 0.68
CA LEU A 63 10.73 -21.70 0.99
C LEU A 63 10.23 -20.48 0.20
N ILE A 64 9.26 -19.77 0.76
CA ILE A 64 8.76 -18.53 0.16
C ILE A 64 9.93 -17.53 0.09
N ASN A 65 10.50 -17.35 -1.11
CA ASN A 65 11.61 -16.42 -1.41
C ASN A 65 11.34 -14.95 -1.00
N ARG A 66 10.07 -14.60 -0.73
CA ARG A 66 9.64 -13.26 -0.26
C ARG A 66 10.11 -12.89 1.16
N ALA A 67 10.77 -13.80 1.89
CA ALA A 67 11.24 -13.59 3.27
C ALA A 67 12.76 -13.37 3.39
N ASN A 68 13.45 -13.13 2.28
CA ASN A 68 14.87 -12.80 2.32
C ASN A 68 15.13 -11.48 3.04
N LEU A 69 16.31 -11.37 3.64
CA LEU A 69 16.77 -10.15 4.28
C LEU A 69 17.50 -9.30 3.26
N THR A 70 17.31 -7.98 3.33
CA THR A 70 18.06 -7.08 2.44
C THR A 70 19.56 -7.14 2.75
N SER A 71 20.38 -7.23 1.71
CA SER A 71 21.83 -7.09 1.80
C SER A 71 22.28 -5.63 1.62
N GLU A 72 21.38 -4.76 1.10
CA GLU A 72 21.68 -3.39 0.71
C GLU A 72 20.92 -2.37 1.59
N PHE A 73 21.19 -2.38 2.89
CA PHE A 73 20.55 -1.50 3.87
C PHE A 73 20.56 -0.02 3.50
N LEU A 74 21.66 0.48 2.92
CA LEU A 74 21.82 1.91 2.61
C LEU A 74 20.92 2.38 1.46
N LYS A 75 20.78 1.58 0.39
CA LYS A 75 19.85 1.92 -0.70
C LYS A 75 18.42 1.97 -0.19
N LYS A 76 18.10 1.10 0.77
CA LYS A 76 16.76 0.97 1.31
C LYS A 76 16.36 2.05 2.30
N THR A 77 17.30 2.52 3.11
CA THR A 77 17.08 3.70 3.95
C THR A 77 16.87 4.94 3.08
N LEU A 78 17.67 5.14 2.03
CA LEU A 78 17.45 6.22 1.06
C LEU A 78 16.08 6.10 0.39
N TRP A 79 15.69 4.90 -0.04
CA TRP A 79 14.38 4.63 -0.61
C TRP A 79 13.24 5.03 0.34
N PHE A 80 13.33 4.71 1.63
CA PHE A 80 12.35 5.11 2.65
C PHE A 80 12.09 6.62 2.68
N PHE A 81 13.15 7.43 2.65
CA PHE A 81 13.03 8.88 2.66
C PHE A 81 12.47 9.44 1.35
N HIS A 82 12.73 8.80 0.21
CA HIS A 82 12.27 9.29 -1.10
C HIS A 82 10.82 8.88 -1.41
N GLN A 83 10.39 7.70 -0.99
CA GLN A 83 9.08 7.15 -1.34
C GLN A 83 8.15 7.00 -0.11
N PRO A 84 8.28 5.99 0.78
CA PRO A 84 7.39 5.81 1.94
C PRO A 84 7.09 7.06 2.75
N LEU A 85 8.15 7.79 3.15
CA LEU A 85 7.98 8.96 4.01
C LEU A 85 7.33 10.12 3.26
N MET A 86 7.74 10.40 2.03
CA MET A 86 7.16 11.48 1.23
C MET A 86 5.70 11.22 0.88
N ASN A 87 5.34 9.97 0.58
CA ASN A 87 3.95 9.58 0.35
C ASN A 87 3.11 9.76 1.62
N SER A 88 3.67 9.44 2.79
CA SER A 88 2.99 9.62 4.08
C SER A 88 2.84 11.10 4.46
N ILE A 89 3.85 11.94 4.20
CA ILE A 89 3.75 13.39 4.39
C ILE A 89 2.70 14.00 3.48
N ALA A 90 2.61 13.52 2.24
CA ALA A 90 1.61 13.95 1.27
C ALA A 90 0.23 13.27 1.47
N ASN A 91 -0.07 12.78 2.67
CA ASN A 91 -1.36 12.19 3.05
C ASN A 91 -1.88 11.18 2.02
N TYR A 92 -0.99 10.31 1.52
CA TYR A 92 -1.35 9.24 0.59
C TYR A 92 -1.92 9.69 -0.75
N ASN A 93 -1.58 10.90 -1.18
CA ASN A 93 -1.87 11.32 -2.54
C ASN A 93 -0.95 10.55 -3.51
N ILE A 94 -1.54 9.72 -4.36
CA ILE A 94 -0.80 8.81 -5.26
C ILE A 94 0.07 9.57 -6.27
N ASN A 95 -0.41 10.74 -6.73
CA ASN A 95 0.34 11.64 -7.60
C ASN A 95 0.21 13.06 -7.08
N PRO A 96 0.90 13.40 -5.98
CA PRO A 96 0.78 14.72 -5.41
C PRO A 96 1.47 15.72 -6.32
N SER A 97 0.77 16.81 -6.62
CA SER A 97 1.38 17.95 -7.31
C SER A 97 2.56 18.47 -6.50
N PHE A 98 3.57 19.01 -7.18
CA PHE A 98 4.76 19.56 -6.53
C PHE A 98 4.41 20.58 -5.43
N PHE A 99 3.44 21.46 -5.71
CA PHE A 99 2.94 22.44 -4.75
C PHE A 99 2.30 21.79 -3.52
N TYR A 100 1.50 20.73 -3.69
CA TYR A 100 0.87 20.04 -2.56
C TYR A 100 1.91 19.36 -1.66
N LYS A 101 2.98 18.79 -2.24
CA LYS A 101 4.11 18.23 -1.47
C LYS A 101 4.73 19.30 -0.57
N ILE A 102 5.03 20.47 -1.12
CA ILE A 102 5.62 21.59 -0.36
C ILE A 102 4.72 22.03 0.78
N ILE A 103 3.44 22.28 0.50
CA ILE A 103 2.47 22.69 1.52
C ILE A 103 2.38 21.64 2.63
N SER A 104 2.37 20.36 2.26
CA SER A 104 2.27 19.28 3.22
C SER A 104 3.50 19.18 4.13
N ILE A 105 4.70 19.35 3.58
CA ILE A 105 5.93 19.43 4.36
C ILE A 105 5.87 20.59 5.37
N ILE A 106 5.43 21.78 4.94
CA ILE A 106 5.32 22.95 5.82
C ILE A 106 4.35 22.69 6.96
N ILE A 107 3.16 22.14 6.67
CA ILE A 107 2.15 21.85 7.70
C ILE A 107 2.67 20.78 8.68
N VAL A 108 3.34 19.73 8.20
CA VAL A 108 3.96 18.71 9.07
C VAL A 108 5.02 19.34 9.97
N ILE A 109 5.87 20.21 9.46
CA ILE A 109 6.87 20.93 10.27
C ILE A 109 6.19 21.76 11.36
N ILE A 110 5.09 22.44 11.04
CA ILE A 110 4.30 23.21 12.02
C ILE A 110 3.68 22.27 13.08
N GLY A 111 3.21 21.09 12.68
CA GLY A 111 2.71 20.06 13.59
C GLY A 111 3.78 19.55 14.55
N LEU A 112 4.98 19.26 14.04
CA LEU A 112 6.14 18.87 14.87
C LEU A 112 6.55 20.00 15.82
N TYR A 113 6.54 21.25 15.36
CA TYR A 113 6.80 22.42 16.19
C TYR A 113 5.76 22.58 17.32
N SER A 114 4.49 22.32 17.03
CA SER A 114 3.42 22.31 18.04
C SER A 114 3.67 21.25 19.12
N ILE A 115 4.14 20.05 18.75
CA ILE A 115 4.53 19.00 19.72
C ILE A 115 5.74 19.43 20.54
N TYR A 116 6.73 20.07 19.92
CA TYR A 116 7.93 20.56 20.60
C TYR A 116 7.65 21.63 21.67
N ASN A 117 6.64 22.48 21.44
CA ASN A 117 6.27 23.53 22.40
C ASN A 117 5.49 23.01 23.62
N LYS A 118 5.08 21.73 23.64
CA LYS A 118 4.41 21.12 24.80
C LYS A 118 5.41 20.82 25.92
N LYS A 119 4.89 20.53 27.11
CA LYS A 119 5.69 20.05 28.25
C LYS A 119 6.50 18.81 27.87
N HIS A 120 7.81 18.84 28.13
CA HIS A 120 8.80 17.84 27.68
C HIS A 120 8.87 17.64 26.15
N GLY A 121 8.55 18.68 25.37
CA GLY A 121 8.33 18.58 23.93
C GLY A 121 9.53 18.07 23.12
N GLY A 122 10.78 18.34 23.53
CA GLY A 122 11.95 17.74 22.89
C GLY A 122 11.95 16.20 22.94
N LYS A 123 11.58 15.61 24.09
CA LYS A 123 11.45 14.14 24.23
C LYS A 123 10.26 13.60 23.44
N LYS A 124 9.14 14.32 23.43
CA LYS A 124 7.93 13.94 22.66
C LYS A 124 8.16 14.01 21.15
N LEU A 125 8.93 14.99 20.68
CA LEU A 125 9.33 15.12 19.29
C LEU A 125 10.23 13.95 18.87
N LEU A 126 11.28 13.68 19.65
CA LEU A 126 12.17 12.54 19.39
C LEU A 126 11.38 11.22 19.35
N LEU A 127 10.48 11.02 20.31
CA LEU A 127 9.62 9.84 20.34
C LEU A 127 8.71 9.75 19.11
N THR A 128 8.13 10.86 18.66
CA THR A 128 7.28 10.89 17.45
C THR A 128 8.06 10.41 16.23
N LEU A 129 9.29 10.89 16.04
CA LEU A 129 10.16 10.48 14.94
C LEU A 129 10.55 9.00 15.05
N LEU A 130 10.89 8.54 16.26
CA LEU A 130 11.23 7.14 16.51
C LEU A 130 10.04 6.22 16.22
N LEU A 131 8.82 6.57 16.65
CA LEU A 131 7.62 5.78 16.40
C LEU A 131 7.30 5.72 14.90
N ALA A 132 7.43 6.85 14.18
CA ALA A 132 7.25 6.90 12.74
C ALA A 132 8.20 5.94 12.01
N VAL A 133 9.52 6.03 12.28
CA VAL A 133 10.51 5.14 11.66
C VAL A 133 10.26 3.68 12.08
N SER A 134 10.04 3.42 13.36
CA SER A 134 9.83 2.08 13.91
C SER A 134 8.62 1.38 13.30
N SER A 135 7.56 2.13 12.98
CA SER A 135 6.35 1.59 12.33
C SER A 135 6.62 0.99 10.94
N TYR A 136 7.75 1.34 10.32
CA TYR A 136 8.15 0.87 8.99
C TYR A 136 9.40 -0.02 8.98
N VAL A 137 10.04 -0.25 10.14
CA VAL A 137 11.25 -1.10 10.25
C VAL A 137 11.08 -2.51 9.67
N PRO A 138 9.95 -3.22 9.86
CA PRO A 138 9.79 -4.54 9.25
C PRO A 138 9.98 -4.51 7.73
N ASN A 139 9.45 -3.48 7.07
CA ASN A 139 9.60 -3.30 5.63
C ASN A 139 11.00 -2.87 5.24
N LEU A 140 11.78 -2.24 6.13
CA LEU A 140 13.18 -1.90 5.90
C LEU A 140 14.11 -3.12 5.99
N VAL A 141 13.69 -4.23 6.59
CA VAL A 141 14.54 -5.40 6.81
C VAL A 141 14.41 -6.47 5.71
N VAL A 142 13.26 -6.58 5.03
CA VAL A 142 12.99 -7.60 3.99
C VAL A 142 13.59 -7.24 2.62
N GLU A 143 14.24 -8.12 1.86
CA GLU A 143 14.90 -7.80 0.58
C GLU A 143 14.03 -6.98 -0.41
N GLU A 144 12.74 -7.29 -0.42
CA GLU A 144 11.69 -6.58 -1.11
C GLU A 144 11.69 -5.05 -0.90
N SER A 145 11.74 -4.30 -2.01
CA SER A 145 11.75 -2.83 -2.04
C SER A 145 10.48 -2.25 -2.66
N TRP A 146 9.35 -2.92 -2.46
CA TRP A 146 8.03 -2.40 -2.83
C TRP A 146 7.33 -1.81 -1.60
N ALA A 147 6.81 -0.59 -1.76
CA ALA A 147 6.07 0.11 -0.72
C ALA A 147 4.63 -0.42 -0.69
N ALA A 148 4.45 -1.69 -0.32
CA ALA A 148 3.12 -2.29 -0.23
C ALA A 148 2.24 -1.43 0.67
N TYR A 149 1.10 -1.01 0.15
CA TYR A 149 0.22 -0.01 0.74
C TYR A 149 -0.28 -0.40 2.14
N ARG A 150 -0.50 -1.70 2.35
CA ARG A 150 -0.84 -2.32 3.65
C ARG A 150 0.19 -2.11 4.75
N SER A 151 1.43 -1.81 4.38
CA SER A 151 2.56 -1.68 5.30
C SER A 151 2.89 -0.21 5.63
N LEU A 152 2.28 0.73 4.91
CA LEU A 152 2.41 2.18 5.11
C LEU A 152 1.40 2.74 6.11
N VAL A 153 0.30 2.03 6.36
CA VAL A 153 -0.86 2.52 7.15
C VAL A 153 -0.45 3.15 8.47
N SER A 154 0.49 2.55 9.21
CA SER A 154 0.90 3.06 10.52
C SER A 154 1.74 4.34 10.43
N LEU A 155 2.69 4.38 9.50
CA LEU A 155 3.48 5.58 9.23
C LEU A 155 2.58 6.73 8.76
N GLU A 156 1.66 6.43 7.85
CA GLU A 156 0.68 7.37 7.33
C GLU A 156 -0.22 7.93 8.43
N LEU A 157 -0.78 7.09 9.30
CA LEU A 157 -1.60 7.55 10.42
C LEU A 157 -0.84 8.49 11.36
N ILE A 158 0.43 8.20 11.65
CA ILE A 158 1.29 9.09 12.46
C ILE A 158 1.50 10.42 11.73
N MET A 159 1.92 10.39 10.45
CA MET A 159 2.24 11.61 9.69
C MET A 159 1.00 12.48 9.41
N THR A 160 -0.13 11.86 9.06
CA THR A 160 -1.42 12.54 8.88
C THR A 160 -1.90 13.15 10.20
N SER A 161 -1.69 12.46 11.33
CA SER A 161 -2.01 13.04 12.65
C SER A 161 -1.15 14.26 12.95
N VAL A 162 0.15 14.21 12.65
CA VAL A 162 1.04 15.37 12.79
C VAL A 162 0.61 16.51 11.86
N PHE A 163 0.21 16.21 10.62
CA PHE A 163 -0.31 17.18 9.67
C PHE A 163 -1.59 17.87 10.21
N ILE A 164 -2.55 17.10 10.73
CA ILE A 164 -3.78 17.64 11.34
C ILE A 164 -3.47 18.51 12.57
N ILE A 165 -2.54 18.07 13.43
CA ILE A 165 -2.06 18.88 14.57
C ILE A 165 -1.48 20.21 14.09
N GLY A 166 -0.76 20.21 12.96
CA GLY A 166 -0.25 21.43 12.33
C GLY A 166 -1.37 22.37 11.90
N ILE A 167 -2.43 21.86 11.28
CA ILE A 167 -3.61 22.66 10.92
C ILE A 167 -4.29 23.23 12.17
N PHE A 168 -4.53 22.40 13.20
CA PHE A 168 -5.15 22.86 14.43
C PHE A 168 -4.33 23.96 15.12
N TYR A 169 -3.00 23.82 15.17
CA TYR A 169 -2.13 24.84 15.72
C TYR A 169 -2.23 26.18 14.98
N ILE A 170 -2.30 26.15 13.65
CA ILE A 170 -2.51 27.34 12.83
C ILE A 170 -3.88 27.96 13.15
N SER A 171 -4.94 27.14 13.14
CA SER A 171 -6.29 27.60 13.41
C SER A 171 -6.42 28.25 14.78
N ASP A 172 -5.83 27.64 15.81
CA ASP A 172 -5.85 28.16 17.19
C ASP A 172 -5.18 29.54 17.25
N LYS A 173 -4.05 29.69 16.56
CA LYS A 173 -3.30 30.95 16.49
C LYS A 173 -4.10 32.07 15.80
N PHE A 174 -4.88 31.74 14.78
CA PHE A 174 -5.76 32.68 14.06
C PHE A 174 -7.18 32.76 14.63
N LYS A 175 -7.51 31.98 15.68
CA LYS A 175 -8.84 31.90 16.32
C LYS A 175 -9.98 31.51 15.37
N ILE A 176 -9.70 30.68 14.37
CA ILE A 176 -10.66 30.22 13.34
C ILE A 176 -11.15 28.77 13.55
N ASN A 177 -10.99 28.25 14.76
CA ASN A 177 -11.25 26.85 15.11
C ASN A 177 -12.67 26.40 14.82
N HIS A 178 -13.63 27.27 15.13
CA HIS A 178 -15.07 27.03 14.96
C HIS A 178 -15.44 26.71 13.50
N VAL A 179 -14.71 27.26 12.53
CA VAL A 179 -14.86 26.92 11.10
C VAL A 179 -13.95 25.76 10.69
N THR A 180 -12.73 25.71 11.24
CA THR A 180 -11.71 24.75 10.76
C THR A 180 -12.11 23.31 11.06
N TYR A 181 -12.60 23.01 12.27
CA TYR A 181 -12.96 21.64 12.65
C TYR A 181 -14.04 21.01 11.75
N PRO A 182 -15.21 21.64 11.53
CA PRO A 182 -16.22 21.07 10.62
C PRO A 182 -15.72 21.03 9.17
N THR A 183 -14.93 22.02 8.74
CA THR A 183 -14.37 22.06 7.38
C THR A 183 -13.43 20.89 7.12
N ILE A 184 -12.55 20.54 8.07
CA ILE A 184 -11.66 19.38 7.93
C ILE A 184 -12.48 18.10 7.77
N ILE A 185 -13.53 17.89 8.56
CA ILE A 185 -14.34 16.67 8.48
C ILE A 185 -14.98 16.54 7.08
N ILE A 186 -15.57 17.62 6.57
CA ILE A 186 -16.18 17.63 5.22
C ILE A 186 -15.13 17.36 4.14
N LEU A 187 -13.96 18.01 4.23
CA LEU A 187 -12.88 17.81 3.27
C LEU A 187 -12.34 16.38 3.32
N VAL A 188 -12.12 15.81 4.51
CA VAL A 188 -11.66 14.43 4.66
C VAL A 188 -12.65 13.45 4.03
N MET A 189 -13.95 13.61 4.27
CA MET A 189 -14.97 12.77 3.63
C MET A 189 -14.92 12.91 2.10
N PHE A 190 -14.85 14.13 1.59
CA PHE A 190 -14.83 14.39 0.15
C PHE A 190 -13.57 13.84 -0.54
N PHE A 191 -12.40 14.07 0.05
CA PHE A 191 -11.14 13.57 -0.49
C PHE A 191 -11.03 12.05 -0.38
N SER A 192 -11.48 11.46 0.73
CA SER A 192 -11.53 10.00 0.87
C SER A 192 -12.43 9.37 -0.19
N PHE A 193 -13.62 9.93 -0.41
CA PHE A 193 -14.51 9.49 -1.48
C PHE A 193 -13.86 9.61 -2.86
N LYS A 194 -13.23 10.75 -3.16
CA LYS A 194 -12.53 10.94 -4.43
C LYS A 194 -11.36 9.97 -4.61
N ASN A 195 -10.61 9.70 -3.55
CA ASN A 195 -9.48 8.77 -3.57
C ASN A 195 -9.95 7.35 -3.81
N ILE A 196 -11.03 6.89 -3.16
CA ILE A 196 -11.61 5.56 -3.41
C ILE A 196 -12.16 5.48 -4.85
N LEU A 197 -12.87 6.52 -5.30
CA LEU A 197 -13.48 6.50 -6.63
C LEU A 197 -12.43 6.47 -7.74
N LYS A 198 -11.45 7.39 -7.69
CA LYS A 198 -10.40 7.50 -8.71
C LYS A 198 -9.29 6.48 -8.55
N GLY A 199 -9.01 6.07 -7.33
CA GLY A 199 -7.88 5.21 -6.98
C GLY A 199 -8.26 3.74 -6.80
N PHE A 200 -9.54 3.36 -6.92
CA PHE A 200 -9.92 1.95 -6.82
C PHE A 200 -11.07 1.62 -7.78
N VAL A 201 -12.20 2.32 -7.63
CA VAL A 201 -13.44 1.96 -8.36
C VAL A 201 -13.31 2.14 -9.87
N ILE A 202 -12.94 3.33 -10.34
CA ILE A 202 -12.85 3.63 -11.78
C ILE A 202 -11.78 2.74 -12.46
N PRO A 203 -10.55 2.63 -11.93
CA PRO A 203 -9.55 1.73 -12.51
C PRO A 203 -10.04 0.28 -12.59
N GLN A 204 -10.61 -0.26 -11.51
CA GLN A 204 -11.08 -1.65 -11.48
C GLN A 204 -12.18 -1.90 -12.52
N ILE A 205 -13.12 -0.96 -12.71
CA ILE A 205 -14.16 -1.05 -13.75
C ILE A 205 -13.53 -1.05 -15.15
N LEU A 206 -12.54 -0.19 -15.40
CA LEU A 206 -11.86 -0.10 -16.69
C LEU A 206 -11.06 -1.37 -16.98
N GLU A 207 -10.31 -1.88 -16.00
CA GLU A 207 -9.57 -3.14 -16.11
C GLU A 207 -10.50 -4.31 -16.44
N PHE A 208 -11.59 -4.46 -15.68
CA PHE A 208 -12.58 -5.49 -15.90
C PHE A 208 -13.20 -5.40 -17.31
N ARG A 209 -13.57 -4.19 -17.75
CA ARG A 209 -14.15 -3.97 -19.08
C ARG A 209 -13.17 -4.30 -20.21
N LEU A 210 -11.89 -3.97 -20.06
CA LEU A 210 -10.86 -4.28 -21.05
C LEU A 210 -10.69 -5.80 -21.18
N LEU A 211 -10.57 -6.50 -20.05
CA LEU A 211 -10.47 -7.95 -20.03
C LEU A 211 -11.73 -8.61 -20.61
N TYR A 212 -12.91 -8.09 -20.24
CA TYR A 212 -14.20 -8.53 -20.78
C TYR A 212 -14.23 -8.43 -22.30
N ASN A 213 -13.83 -7.30 -22.88
CA ASN A 213 -13.82 -7.09 -24.32
C ASN A 213 -12.84 -8.02 -25.04
N GLU A 214 -11.65 -8.24 -24.46
CA GLU A 214 -10.64 -9.10 -25.07
C GLU A 214 -11.04 -10.59 -25.06
N ILE A 215 -11.59 -11.06 -23.92
CA ILE A 215 -12.16 -12.42 -23.83
C ILE A 215 -13.33 -12.55 -24.81
N ALA A 216 -14.23 -11.57 -24.83
CA ALA A 216 -15.41 -11.57 -25.71
C ALA A 216 -15.06 -11.63 -27.20
N LYS A 217 -13.93 -11.03 -27.59
CA LYS A 217 -13.46 -10.96 -28.97
C LYS A 217 -12.72 -12.23 -29.40
N ASN A 218 -11.90 -12.79 -28.51
CA ASN A 218 -10.95 -13.85 -28.88
C ASN A 218 -11.37 -15.25 -28.41
N VAL A 219 -12.30 -15.37 -27.47
CA VAL A 219 -12.75 -16.65 -26.90
C VAL A 219 -14.19 -16.94 -27.33
N PRO A 220 -14.42 -17.98 -28.16
CA PRO A 220 -15.77 -18.43 -28.50
C PRO A 220 -16.56 -18.87 -27.26
N GLN A 221 -17.88 -18.68 -27.27
CA GLN A 221 -18.72 -18.96 -26.10
C GLN A 221 -18.77 -20.45 -25.72
N ASP A 222 -18.72 -21.31 -26.74
CA ASP A 222 -18.70 -22.77 -26.68
C ASP A 222 -17.30 -23.36 -26.52
N PHE A 223 -16.25 -22.53 -26.47
CA PHE A 223 -14.89 -22.98 -26.29
C PHE A 223 -14.74 -23.72 -24.95
N SER A 224 -14.41 -25.01 -25.00
CA SER A 224 -14.25 -25.88 -23.82
C SER A 224 -12.79 -26.13 -23.42
N GLY A 225 -11.85 -25.45 -24.07
CA GLY A 225 -10.42 -25.57 -23.86
C GLY A 225 -9.88 -24.73 -22.71
N ASN A 226 -8.55 -24.68 -22.59
CA ASN A 226 -7.86 -23.99 -21.51
C ASN A 226 -7.59 -22.52 -21.87
N LEU A 227 -8.02 -21.59 -21.01
CA LEU A 227 -7.70 -20.17 -21.10
C LEU A 227 -6.50 -19.85 -20.20
N LEU A 228 -5.44 -19.31 -20.78
CA LEU A 228 -4.23 -18.88 -20.07
C LEU A 228 -4.02 -17.38 -20.21
N PHE A 229 -3.48 -16.75 -19.18
CA PHE A 229 -3.10 -15.33 -19.20
C PHE A 229 -1.59 -15.19 -19.19
N ASN A 230 -1.02 -14.46 -20.16
CA ASN A 230 0.41 -14.15 -20.18
C ASN A 230 0.66 -12.83 -19.46
N VAL A 231 1.45 -12.89 -18.37
CA VAL A 231 1.84 -11.74 -17.53
C VAL A 231 3.38 -11.56 -17.45
N LYS A 232 4.18 -12.26 -18.28
CA LYS A 232 5.66 -12.33 -18.19
C LYS A 232 6.38 -10.98 -17.92
N ASN A 233 5.98 -9.88 -18.56
CA ASN A 233 6.72 -8.60 -18.43
C ASN A 233 6.29 -7.71 -17.26
N SER A 234 5.53 -8.21 -16.28
CA SER A 234 4.99 -7.37 -15.20
C SER A 234 5.76 -7.39 -13.87
N GLU A 235 6.40 -8.51 -13.51
CA GLU A 235 6.97 -8.72 -12.17
C GLU A 235 8.25 -7.90 -11.90
N ASN A 236 8.99 -7.54 -12.95
CA ASN A 236 10.25 -6.77 -12.85
C ASN A 236 10.07 -5.25 -12.86
N LYS A 237 8.83 -4.75 -12.98
CA LYS A 237 8.59 -3.31 -12.92
C LYS A 237 8.48 -2.89 -11.47
N THR A 238 9.52 -2.23 -10.97
CA THR A 238 9.50 -1.65 -9.63
C THR A 238 8.41 -0.59 -9.54
N PHE A 239 7.92 -0.30 -8.32
CA PHE A 239 6.89 0.73 -8.09
C PHE A 239 7.24 2.08 -8.75
N SER A 240 8.53 2.41 -8.85
CA SER A 240 9.06 3.59 -9.57
C SER A 240 8.90 3.54 -11.10
N ASP A 241 8.99 2.36 -11.72
CA ASP A 241 8.88 2.23 -13.19
C ASP A 241 7.44 2.36 -13.69
N ILE A 242 6.47 2.11 -12.79
CA ILE A 242 5.04 2.15 -13.09
C ILE A 242 4.46 3.54 -12.77
N SER A 243 4.97 4.21 -11.73
CA SER A 243 4.50 5.54 -11.28
C SER A 243 4.73 6.66 -12.30
N ASP A 244 5.77 6.54 -13.14
CA ASP A 244 6.18 7.65 -13.99
C ASP A 244 5.45 7.71 -15.34
N ASN A 245 4.78 6.65 -15.80
CA ASN A 245 4.11 6.67 -17.12
C ASN A 245 2.90 5.74 -17.32
N THR A 246 2.31 5.19 -16.25
CA THR A 246 1.16 4.29 -16.36
C THR A 246 0.02 4.76 -15.47
N LEU A 247 -1.11 5.09 -16.09
CA LEU A 247 -2.31 5.62 -15.43
C LEU A 247 -3.10 4.56 -14.62
N ILE A 248 -2.46 3.45 -14.27
CA ILE A 248 -3.12 2.29 -13.63
C ILE A 248 -2.15 1.65 -12.64
N GLY A 249 -2.28 2.00 -11.36
CA GLY A 249 -1.61 1.33 -10.26
C GLY A 249 -2.47 1.46 -9.00
N TYR A 250 -3.22 0.41 -8.64
CA TYR A 250 -4.36 0.55 -7.72
C TYR A 250 -4.76 -0.73 -6.94
N ASP A 251 -3.92 -1.78 -6.90
CA ASP A 251 -4.06 -2.88 -5.93
C ASP A 251 -3.33 -2.56 -4.61
N GLU A 252 -3.37 -3.46 -3.61
CA GLU A 252 -2.63 -3.31 -2.33
C GLU A 252 -1.09 -3.21 -2.49
N PHE A 253 -0.58 -3.37 -3.71
CA PHE A 253 0.82 -3.43 -4.10
C PHE A 253 1.26 -2.30 -5.06
N GLY A 254 0.37 -1.39 -5.48
CA GLY A 254 0.71 -0.30 -6.41
C GLY A 254 0.64 -0.65 -7.88
N GLN A 255 0.00 -1.77 -8.22
CA GLN A 255 -0.05 -2.36 -9.55
C GLN A 255 -1.49 -2.48 -10.06
N THR A 256 -1.65 -2.72 -11.36
CA THR A 256 -2.96 -3.06 -11.94
C THR A 256 -3.33 -4.50 -11.56
N SER A 257 -4.58 -4.76 -11.19
CA SER A 257 -5.00 -6.10 -10.76
C SER A 257 -4.76 -7.14 -11.87
N MET A 258 -4.84 -6.73 -13.13
CA MET A 258 -4.62 -7.56 -14.30
C MET A 258 -3.18 -8.11 -14.45
N ILE A 259 -2.17 -7.47 -13.85
CA ILE A 259 -0.80 -8.00 -13.93
C ILE A 259 -0.45 -8.97 -12.81
N ILE A 260 -1.35 -9.14 -11.85
CA ILE A 260 -1.18 -10.05 -10.73
C ILE A 260 -1.64 -11.45 -11.16
N PRO A 261 -0.76 -12.47 -11.12
CA PRO A 261 -1.06 -13.81 -11.63
C PRO A 261 -2.33 -14.44 -11.04
N PHE A 262 -2.67 -14.12 -9.78
CA PHE A 262 -3.82 -14.68 -9.08
C PHE A 262 -5.11 -13.85 -9.19
N ALA A 263 -5.06 -12.59 -9.64
CA ALA A 263 -6.26 -11.73 -9.67
C ALA A 263 -6.98 -11.78 -11.04
N THR A 264 -6.24 -11.79 -12.15
CA THR A 264 -6.78 -11.97 -13.52
C THR A 264 -7.70 -13.17 -13.68
N PRO A 265 -7.39 -14.35 -13.10
CA PRO A 265 -8.24 -15.52 -13.17
C PRO A 265 -9.59 -15.33 -12.47
N GLY A 266 -9.59 -14.68 -11.31
CA GLY A 266 -10.82 -14.35 -10.59
C GLY A 266 -11.72 -13.42 -11.39
N MET A 267 -11.13 -12.42 -12.06
CA MET A 267 -11.88 -11.55 -12.98
C MET A 267 -12.44 -12.32 -14.18
N ALA A 268 -11.67 -13.25 -14.75
CA ALA A 268 -12.12 -14.08 -15.86
C ALA A 268 -13.28 -15.01 -15.47
N GLU A 269 -13.27 -15.58 -14.26
CA GLU A 269 -14.34 -16.45 -13.79
C GLU A 269 -15.69 -15.69 -13.69
N GLU A 270 -15.66 -14.43 -13.26
CA GLU A 270 -16.86 -13.58 -13.27
C GLU A 270 -17.36 -13.35 -14.70
N ILE A 271 -16.46 -13.05 -15.64
CA ILE A 271 -16.80 -12.86 -17.07
C ILE A 271 -17.40 -14.15 -17.66
N LYS A 272 -16.84 -15.32 -17.30
CA LYS A 272 -17.35 -16.62 -17.72
C LYS A 272 -18.78 -16.84 -17.24
N SER A 273 -19.06 -16.51 -15.98
CA SER A 273 -20.39 -16.58 -15.37
C SER A 273 -21.37 -15.65 -16.09
N GLU A 274 -21.02 -14.37 -16.27
CA GLU A 274 -21.85 -13.37 -16.94
C GLU A 274 -22.20 -13.74 -18.38
N ARG A 275 -21.22 -14.26 -19.15
CA ARG A 275 -21.39 -14.60 -20.57
C ARG A 275 -21.78 -16.04 -20.84
N LYS A 276 -21.96 -16.87 -19.79
CA LYS A 276 -22.24 -18.31 -19.90
C LYS A 276 -21.23 -19.02 -20.82
N MET A 277 -19.95 -18.76 -20.62
CA MET A 277 -18.86 -19.36 -21.42
C MET A 277 -18.40 -20.69 -20.82
N SER A 278 -17.86 -21.57 -21.66
CA SER A 278 -17.54 -22.97 -21.28
C SER A 278 -16.06 -23.25 -21.02
N TYR A 279 -15.19 -22.24 -21.12
CA TYR A 279 -13.75 -22.46 -21.03
C TYR A 279 -13.30 -22.86 -19.62
N LYS A 280 -12.16 -23.55 -19.53
CA LYS A 280 -11.51 -23.92 -18.27
C LYS A 280 -10.32 -23.00 -18.03
N TYR A 281 -10.13 -22.57 -16.80
CA TYR A 281 -8.97 -21.78 -16.43
C TYR A 281 -7.79 -22.71 -16.11
N ALA A 282 -6.65 -22.48 -16.76
CA ALA A 282 -5.47 -23.34 -16.62
C ALA A 282 -4.30 -22.68 -15.87
N GLY A 283 -4.35 -21.38 -15.58
CA GLY A 283 -3.23 -20.69 -14.94
C GLY A 283 -2.86 -19.35 -15.59
N SER A 284 -1.92 -18.66 -14.95
CA SER A 284 -1.29 -17.45 -15.46
C SER A 284 0.17 -17.77 -15.69
N ILE A 285 0.67 -17.50 -16.89
CA ILE A 285 2.06 -17.76 -17.27
C ILE A 285 2.94 -16.64 -16.68
N THR A 286 3.72 -16.98 -15.66
CA THR A 286 4.76 -16.11 -15.06
C THR A 286 6.13 -16.42 -15.67
N ASN A 287 7.15 -15.60 -15.35
CA ASN A 287 8.47 -15.60 -16.01
C ASN A 287 9.20 -16.96 -16.07
N THR A 288 8.79 -17.94 -15.29
CA THR A 288 9.47 -19.23 -15.14
C THR A 288 8.93 -20.36 -16.00
N GLU A 289 7.75 -20.22 -16.62
CA GLU A 289 7.14 -21.34 -17.34
C GLU A 289 7.05 -21.06 -18.84
N ASN A 290 7.81 -21.83 -19.63
CA ASN A 290 7.49 -22.06 -21.02
C ASN A 290 6.34 -23.07 -21.08
N ILE A 291 5.14 -22.67 -20.63
CA ILE A 291 3.95 -23.47 -20.91
C ILE A 291 3.72 -23.38 -22.41
N LYS A 292 4.13 -24.43 -23.13
CA LYS A 292 3.65 -24.66 -24.49
C LYS A 292 2.19 -25.08 -24.36
N CYS A 293 1.37 -24.44 -25.18
CA CYS A 293 -0.06 -24.66 -25.23
C CYS A 293 -0.29 -26.00 -25.94
N ASP A 294 -0.09 -27.12 -25.23
CA ASP A 294 0.11 -28.41 -25.89
C ASP A 294 -1.22 -29.04 -26.37
N GLU A 295 -2.39 -28.69 -25.81
CA GLU A 295 -3.70 -29.04 -26.39
C GLU A 295 -4.80 -28.01 -26.10
N ASN A 296 -5.59 -27.68 -27.15
CA ASN A 296 -6.79 -26.83 -27.21
C ASN A 296 -6.87 -25.69 -26.18
N CYS A 297 -6.10 -24.62 -26.42
CA CYS A 297 -5.95 -23.53 -25.47
C CYS A 297 -5.82 -22.17 -26.16
N ILE A 298 -6.31 -21.14 -25.48
CA ILE A 298 -6.25 -19.74 -25.92
C ILE A 298 -5.41 -18.98 -24.90
N ILE A 299 -4.44 -18.19 -25.38
CA ILE A 299 -3.60 -17.34 -24.55
C ILE A 299 -4.01 -15.89 -24.75
N ILE A 300 -4.37 -15.21 -23.67
CA ILE A 300 -4.63 -13.77 -23.65
C ILE A 300 -3.40 -13.07 -23.09
N ASP A 301 -2.83 -12.16 -23.88
CA ASP A 301 -1.69 -11.35 -23.48
C ASP A 301 -2.16 -10.09 -22.77
N VAL A 302 -2.10 -10.12 -21.45
CA VAL A 302 -2.63 -9.06 -20.59
C VAL A 302 -1.78 -7.79 -20.67
N THR A 303 -0.49 -7.94 -20.95
CA THR A 303 0.43 -6.79 -21.09
C THR A 303 0.03 -5.95 -22.30
N LYS A 304 -0.36 -6.59 -23.42
CA LYS A 304 -0.84 -5.89 -24.62
C LYS A 304 -2.15 -5.14 -24.39
N ILE A 305 -3.08 -5.70 -23.62
CA ILE A 305 -4.35 -5.04 -23.26
C ILE A 305 -4.08 -3.72 -22.54
N ILE A 306 -3.14 -3.74 -21.58
CA ILE A 306 -2.76 -2.56 -20.80
C ILE A 306 -2.05 -1.51 -21.68
N GLU A 307 -1.18 -1.95 -22.59
CA GLU A 307 -0.44 -1.05 -23.49
C GLU A 307 -1.32 -0.39 -24.55
N GLN A 308 -2.30 -1.09 -25.12
CA GLN A 308 -3.26 -0.51 -26.08
C GLN A 308 -4.09 0.63 -25.49
N ASN A 309 -4.31 0.62 -24.17
CA ASN A 309 -5.03 1.70 -23.50
C ASN A 309 -4.16 2.97 -23.31
N LYS A 310 -2.82 2.87 -23.44
CA LYS A 310 -1.92 4.04 -23.37
C LYS A 310 -2.05 4.95 -24.59
N SER A 311 -2.40 4.40 -25.75
CA SER A 311 -2.57 5.15 -27.01
C SER A 311 -3.91 5.87 -27.15
N LEU A 312 -4.82 5.70 -26.19
CA LEU A 312 -6.14 6.36 -26.17
C LEU A 312 -6.15 7.64 -25.31
N LYS A 313 -4.98 8.20 -24.99
CA LYS A 313 -4.81 9.51 -24.37
C LYS A 313 -4.92 10.64 -25.38
#